data_AF-A0A8J7ZSK2-F1
#
_entry.id   AF-A0A8J7ZSK2-F1
#
_cell.length_a   1.000
_cell.length_b   1.000
_cell.length_c   1.000
_cell.angle_alpha   90.00
_cell.angle_beta   90.00
_cell.angle_gamma   90.00
#
_symmetry.space_group_name_H-M   'P 1'
#
loop_
_entity.id
_entity.type
_entity.pdbx_description
1 polymer ?
#
loop_
_entity_poly.entity_id
_entity_poly.type
_entity_poly.pdbx_seq_one_letter_code
_entity_poly.pdbx_strand_id
1 'polypeptide(L)'
;MAITVTLSGDGIDFEREVNEAQAADIVMVALTGDTGGDDAATDDEPEDENSGAASELPESFVSRLSRKQEAYVRTLLDADGWLTNEAVRERMADERGVETGGPQSISGIRAGFTRKYGDGFDVDEQRWTGEQNEYRLNPAYADDLASMLDL
;
A
#
# COMPACT_ATOMS: atom_id res chain seq x y z
N MET A 1 -27.86 -12.69 10.52
CA MET A 1 -28.48 -11.42 10.97
C MET A 1 -27.54 -10.30 10.60
N ALA A 2 -28.05 -9.11 10.27
CA ALA A 2 -27.23 -7.94 9.96
C ALA A 2 -27.17 -7.05 11.21
N ILE A 3 -26.00 -6.51 11.51
CA ILE A 3 -25.70 -5.68 12.67
C ILE A 3 -25.20 -4.35 12.15
N THR A 4 -25.79 -3.26 12.62
CA THR A 4 -25.33 -1.91 12.30
C THR A 4 -24.18 -1.56 13.23
N VAL A 5 -23.02 -1.22 12.66
CA VAL A 5 -21.86 -0.73 13.40
C VAL A 5 -21.70 0.76 13.13
N THR A 6 -21.70 1.53 14.21
CA THR A 6 -21.49 2.99 14.20
C THR A 6 -20.15 3.28 14.87
N LEU A 7 -19.25 3.94 14.13
CA LEU A 7 -17.94 4.36 14.61
C LEU A 7 -17.89 5.89 14.64
N SER A 8 -17.68 6.45 15.83
CA SER A 8 -17.61 7.90 16.06
C SER A 8 -16.31 8.25 16.80
N GLY A 9 -15.57 9.23 16.29
CA GLY A 9 -14.33 9.78 16.87
C GLY A 9 -14.08 11.20 16.38
N ASP A 10 -13.04 11.89 16.88
CA ASP A 10 -12.74 13.30 16.53
C ASP A 10 -12.72 13.53 15.01
N GLY A 11 -13.83 14.06 14.47
CA GLY A 11 -14.02 14.37 13.05
C GLY A 11 -14.45 13.22 12.14
N ILE A 12 -14.74 12.02 12.68
CA ILE A 12 -15.17 10.85 11.89
C ILE A 12 -16.47 10.30 12.48
N ASP A 13 -17.54 10.32 11.67
CA ASP A 13 -18.78 9.59 11.93
C ASP A 13 -19.07 8.67 10.74
N PHE A 14 -19.11 7.37 11.01
CA PHE A 14 -19.32 6.34 10.00
C PHE A 14 -20.32 5.28 10.49
N GLU A 15 -21.35 5.02 9.68
CA GLU A 15 -22.34 3.98 9.94
C GLU A 15 -22.38 2.99 8.79
N ARG A 16 -22.28 1.68 9.11
CA ARG A 16 -22.38 0.62 8.11
C ARG A 16 -23.05 -0.63 8.67
N GLU A 17 -23.94 -1.20 7.87
CA GLU A 17 -24.51 -2.52 8.11
C GLU A 17 -23.48 -3.60 7.74
N VAL A 18 -23.12 -4.45 8.71
CA VAL A 18 -22.18 -5.56 8.55
C VAL A 18 -22.82 -6.86 9.03
N ASN A 19 -22.27 -7.99 8.59
CA ASN A 19 -22.71 -9.27 9.14
C ASN A 19 -22.03 -9.53 10.50
N GLU A 20 -22.58 -10.46 11.27
CA GLU A 20 -22.14 -10.78 12.64
C GLU A 20 -20.67 -11.20 12.74
N ALA A 21 -20.14 -11.93 11.75
CA ALA A 21 -18.73 -12.33 11.72
C ALA A 21 -17.79 -11.13 11.53
N GLN A 22 -18.19 -10.16 10.70
CA GLN A 22 -17.44 -8.92 10.48
C GLN A 22 -17.51 -7.97 11.68
N ALA A 23 -18.64 -7.96 12.40
CA ALA A 23 -18.78 -7.16 13.62
C ALA A 23 -17.85 -7.66 14.73
N ALA A 24 -17.70 -8.99 14.87
CA ALA A 24 -16.81 -9.59 15.87
C ALA A 24 -15.34 -9.20 15.66
N ASP A 25 -14.89 -9.21 14.41
CA ASP A 25 -13.53 -8.83 14.02
C ASP A 25 -13.21 -7.36 14.36
N ILE A 26 -14.13 -6.45 14.04
CA ILE A 26 -13.99 -5.02 14.35
C ILE A 26 -13.91 -4.77 15.87
N VAL A 27 -14.74 -5.46 16.65
CA VAL A 27 -14.75 -5.32 18.12
C VAL A 27 -13.47 -5.86 18.75
N MET A 28 -12.92 -6.96 18.21
CA MET A 28 -11.68 -7.55 18.70
C MET A 28 -10.51 -6.58 18.53
N VAL A 29 -10.36 -5.99 17.34
CA VAL A 29 -9.34 -4.97 17.03
C VAL A 29 -9.47 -3.75 17.96
N ALA A 30 -10.69 -3.28 18.21
CA ALA A 30 -10.92 -2.11 19.05
C ALA A 30 -10.59 -2.35 20.54
N LEU A 31 -10.78 -3.58 21.05
CA LEU A 31 -10.58 -3.91 22.46
C LEU A 31 -9.16 -4.33 22.81
N THR A 32 -8.46 -4.98 21.88
CA THR A 32 -7.12 -5.50 22.13
C THR A 32 -6.02 -4.63 21.55
N GLY A 33 -6.34 -3.73 20.60
CA GLY A 33 -5.31 -3.00 19.82
C GLY A 33 -4.36 -3.95 19.07
N ASP A 34 -4.68 -5.24 19.09
CA ASP A 34 -3.87 -6.36 18.67
C ASP A 34 -4.56 -6.91 17.43
N THR A 35 -3.87 -6.81 16.30
CA THR A 35 -4.28 -7.46 15.06
C THR A 35 -3.85 -8.91 15.18
N GLY A 36 -4.62 -9.68 15.95
CA GLY A 36 -4.29 -11.03 16.39
C GLY A 36 -3.73 -11.91 15.26
N GLY A 37 -2.42 -12.06 15.27
CA GLY A 37 -1.67 -13.15 14.70
C GLY A 37 -0.66 -13.58 15.75
N ASP A 38 -0.92 -14.71 16.40
CA ASP A 38 -0.08 -15.34 17.42
C ASP A 38 1.42 -15.24 17.11
N ASP A 39 2.18 -14.57 17.97
CA ASP A 39 3.52 -15.04 18.33
C ASP A 39 3.80 -14.76 19.81
N ALA A 40 3.97 -15.86 20.54
CA ALA A 40 4.21 -15.87 21.96
C ALA A 40 5.69 -15.54 22.24
N ALA A 41 5.90 -14.46 22.98
CA ALA A 41 7.00 -14.19 23.90
C ALA A 41 8.44 -14.54 23.46
N THR A 42 9.27 -13.51 23.26
CA THR A 42 10.62 -13.50 23.82
C THR A 42 11.11 -12.07 24.09
N ASP A 43 11.57 -11.91 25.33
CA ASP A 43 12.48 -10.93 25.95
C ASP A 43 13.17 -9.85 25.07
N ASP A 44 13.23 -8.65 25.64
CA ASP A 44 14.09 -7.50 25.31
C ASP A 44 15.48 -7.84 24.69
N GLU A 45 15.73 -7.40 23.46
CA GLU A 45 16.98 -6.77 23.03
C GLU A 45 16.67 -5.65 22.02
N PRO A 46 17.43 -4.54 21.98
CA PRO A 46 17.21 -3.46 21.03
C PRO A 46 17.91 -3.77 19.71
N GLU A 47 17.17 -4.27 18.72
CA GLU A 47 17.66 -4.42 17.35
C GLU A 47 16.94 -3.44 16.43
N ASP A 48 17.45 -2.21 16.41
CA ASP A 48 17.43 -1.40 15.20
C ASP A 48 18.45 -2.04 14.26
N GLU A 49 18.00 -2.81 13.26
CA GLU A 49 18.71 -3.11 12.00
C GLU A 49 17.93 -4.17 11.17
N ASN A 50 17.47 -3.75 9.99
CA ASN A 50 17.21 -4.60 8.83
C ASN A 50 15.93 -5.48 8.80
N SER A 51 14.78 -4.90 8.46
CA SER A 51 13.65 -5.63 7.82
C SER A 51 13.96 -6.05 6.37
N GLY A 52 15.24 -6.12 5.99
CA GLY A 52 15.70 -6.53 4.67
C GLY A 52 15.84 -8.04 4.55
N ALA A 53 14.72 -8.71 4.32
CA ALA A 53 14.73 -9.81 3.37
C ALA A 53 14.28 -9.22 2.03
N ALA A 54 15.23 -8.62 1.30
CA ALA A 54 15.04 -8.29 -0.10
C ALA A 54 14.86 -9.61 -0.87
N SER A 55 13.64 -10.09 -0.95
CA SER A 55 13.24 -11.05 -1.97
C SER A 55 13.27 -10.29 -3.28
N GLU A 56 14.31 -10.54 -4.09
CA GLU A 56 14.47 -10.05 -5.46
C GLU A 56 13.11 -10.03 -6.18
N LEU A 57 12.86 -8.99 -6.98
CA LEU A 57 11.61 -8.95 -7.72
C LEU A 57 11.50 -10.19 -8.63
N PRO A 58 10.33 -10.86 -8.68
CA PRO A 58 10.16 -11.98 -9.59
C PRO A 58 10.48 -11.56 -11.03
N GLU A 59 11.21 -12.37 -11.80
CA GLU A 59 11.54 -12.05 -13.20
C GLU A 59 10.29 -11.75 -14.07
N SER A 60 9.15 -12.31 -13.67
CA SER A 60 7.85 -12.06 -14.29
C SER A 60 7.17 -10.74 -13.87
N PHE A 61 7.81 -9.92 -13.04
CA PHE A 61 7.20 -8.73 -12.44
C PHE A 61 6.73 -7.76 -13.52
N VAL A 62 7.65 -7.26 -14.35
CA VAL A 62 7.37 -6.28 -15.41
C VAL A 62 6.35 -6.82 -16.41
N SER A 63 6.52 -8.06 -16.87
CA SER A 63 5.62 -8.66 -17.87
C SER A 63 4.19 -8.87 -17.37
N ARG A 64 3.98 -8.92 -16.05
CA ARG A 64 2.66 -9.04 -15.44
C ARG A 64 2.02 -7.68 -15.15
N LEU A 65 2.71 -6.54 -15.30
CA LEU A 65 2.15 -5.23 -15.00
C LEU A 65 1.03 -4.86 -15.97
N SER A 66 -0.05 -4.29 -15.44
CA SER A 66 -0.99 -3.56 -16.30
C SER A 66 -0.36 -2.22 -16.68
N ARG A 67 -0.83 -1.61 -17.78
CA ARG A 67 -0.38 -0.27 -18.20
C ARG A 67 -0.42 0.78 -17.07
N LYS A 68 -1.43 0.71 -16.20
CA LYS A 68 -1.54 1.62 -15.04
C LYS A 68 -0.50 1.34 -13.96
N GLN A 69 -0.22 0.07 -13.70
CA GLN A 69 0.79 -0.32 -12.72
C GLN A 69 2.20 -0.02 -13.20
N GLU A 70 2.49 -0.25 -14.47
CA GLU A 70 3.79 0.12 -15.06
C GLU A 70 4.00 1.64 -15.01
N ALA A 71 3.01 2.43 -15.43
CA ALA A 71 3.09 3.88 -15.36
C ALA A 71 3.30 4.38 -13.91
N TYR A 72 2.64 3.76 -12.93
CA TYR A 72 2.83 4.06 -11.51
C TYR A 72 4.26 3.77 -11.04
N VAL A 73 4.77 2.56 -11.30
CA VAL A 73 6.13 2.16 -10.89
C VAL A 73 7.18 3.04 -11.55
N ARG A 74 7.07 3.31 -12.86
CA ARG A 74 7.96 4.24 -13.56
C ARG A 74 7.92 5.63 -12.93
N THR A 75 6.72 6.18 -12.69
CA THR A 75 6.56 7.50 -12.06
C THR A 75 7.26 7.58 -10.70
N LEU A 76 7.16 6.54 -9.88
CA LEU A 76 7.85 6.48 -8.58
C LEU A 76 9.35 6.25 -8.71
N LEU A 77 9.81 5.54 -9.72
CA LEU A 77 11.23 5.31 -9.99
C LEU A 77 11.92 6.60 -10.50
N ASP A 78 11.26 7.34 -11.38
CA ASP A 78 11.75 8.64 -11.87
C ASP A 78 11.73 9.71 -10.78
N ALA A 79 10.84 9.55 -9.81
CA ALA A 79 10.76 10.40 -8.64
C ALA A 79 11.75 9.90 -7.59
N ASP A 80 12.94 10.50 -7.56
CA ASP A 80 13.93 10.30 -6.51
C ASP A 80 13.47 10.92 -5.17
N GLY A 81 12.36 10.41 -4.62
CA GLY A 81 11.72 10.91 -3.40
C GLY A 81 10.22 10.66 -3.27
N TRP A 82 9.63 11.28 -2.26
CA TRP A 82 8.20 11.20 -1.97
C TRP A 82 7.39 12.06 -2.94
N LEU A 83 6.31 11.49 -3.46
CA LEU A 83 5.31 12.17 -4.26
C LEU A 83 3.95 12.10 -3.58
N THR A 84 3.21 13.20 -3.61
CA THR A 84 1.81 13.23 -3.18
C THR A 84 0.94 12.39 -4.11
N ASN A 85 -0.20 11.91 -3.61
CA ASN A 85 -1.21 11.22 -4.43
C ASN A 85 -1.56 12.01 -5.70
N GLU A 86 -1.74 13.32 -5.56
CA GLU A 86 -1.97 14.22 -6.70
C GLU A 86 -0.80 14.23 -7.69
N ALA A 87 0.43 14.46 -7.22
CA ALA A 87 1.60 14.51 -8.08
C ALA A 87 1.84 13.19 -8.85
N VAL A 88 1.59 12.03 -8.22
CA VAL A 88 1.66 10.74 -8.91
C VAL A 88 0.64 10.69 -10.05
N ARG A 89 -0.62 11.06 -9.78
CA ARG A 89 -1.70 11.04 -10.79
C ARG A 89 -1.42 11.99 -11.95
N GLU A 90 -0.95 13.20 -11.65
CA GLU A 90 -0.57 14.20 -12.66
C GLU A 90 0.57 13.70 -13.55
N ARG A 91 1.67 13.21 -12.97
CA ARG A 91 2.81 12.69 -13.76
C ARG A 91 2.43 11.46 -14.58
N MET A 92 1.60 10.56 -14.05
CA MET A 92 1.08 9.44 -14.83
C MET A 92 0.27 9.91 -16.04
N ALA A 93 -0.53 10.96 -15.91
CA ALA A 93 -1.28 11.53 -17.02
C ALA A 93 -0.36 12.24 -18.02
N ASP A 94 0.51 13.12 -17.55
CA ASP A 94 1.30 14.02 -18.39
C ASP A 94 2.48 13.32 -19.07
N GLU A 95 3.23 12.49 -18.33
CA GLU A 95 4.48 11.90 -18.81
C GLU A 95 4.29 10.50 -19.40
N ARG A 96 3.19 9.83 -19.04
CA ARG A 96 2.91 8.44 -19.44
C ARG A 96 1.62 8.30 -20.23
N GLY A 97 0.81 9.36 -20.35
CA GLY A 97 -0.47 9.33 -21.06
C GLY A 97 -1.47 8.37 -20.42
N VAL A 98 -1.40 8.19 -19.10
CA VAL A 98 -2.23 7.28 -18.32
C VAL A 98 -3.07 8.09 -17.34
N GLU A 99 -4.32 8.34 -17.71
CA GLU A 99 -5.29 8.92 -16.80
C GLU A 99 -5.65 7.93 -15.69
N THR A 100 -5.29 8.32 -14.47
CA THR A 100 -5.83 7.74 -13.26
C THR A 100 -7.12 8.47 -12.90
N GLY A 101 -8.12 7.76 -12.40
CA GLY A 101 -9.37 8.40 -11.95
C GLY A 101 -9.15 9.32 -10.73
N GLY A 102 -10.19 9.46 -9.90
CA GLY A 102 -10.10 10.25 -8.67
C GLY A 102 -9.05 9.75 -7.64
N PRO A 103 -8.96 10.39 -6.47
CA PRO A 103 -7.91 10.13 -5.47
C PRO A 103 -7.77 8.66 -5.02
N GLN A 104 -8.86 7.89 -5.08
CA GLN A 104 -8.92 6.45 -4.77
C GLN A 104 -8.19 5.56 -5.80
N SER A 105 -7.78 6.12 -6.94
CA SER A 105 -7.18 5.38 -8.06
C SER A 105 -5.84 4.73 -7.71
N ILE A 106 -5.00 5.40 -6.92
CA ILE A 106 -3.72 4.85 -6.46
C ILE A 106 -3.94 3.63 -5.57
N SER A 107 -4.90 3.69 -4.63
CA SER A 107 -5.27 2.54 -3.80
C SER A 107 -5.72 1.34 -4.64
N GLY A 108 -6.43 1.58 -5.75
CA GLY A 108 -6.82 0.54 -6.70
C GLY A 108 -5.63 -0.10 -7.44
N ILE A 109 -4.62 0.70 -7.78
CA ILE A 109 -3.37 0.22 -8.37
C ILE A 109 -2.61 -0.67 -7.37
N ARG A 110 -2.48 -0.21 -6.12
CA ARG A 110 -1.82 -0.92 -5.01
C ARG A 110 -2.51 -2.24 -4.68
N ALA A 111 -3.85 -2.24 -4.56
CA ALA A 111 -4.62 -3.47 -4.42
C ALA A 111 -4.40 -4.46 -5.58
N GLY A 112 -4.08 -3.95 -6.77
CA GLY A 112 -3.70 -4.78 -7.93
C GLY A 112 -2.35 -5.48 -7.76
N PHE A 113 -1.41 -4.94 -6.97
CA PHE A 113 -0.15 -5.60 -6.62
C PHE A 113 -0.38 -6.67 -5.58
N THR A 114 -1.11 -6.36 -4.49
CA THR A 114 -1.48 -7.34 -3.45
C THR A 114 -2.17 -8.56 -4.04
N ARG A 115 -3.11 -8.38 -4.99
CA ARG A 115 -3.76 -9.50 -5.69
C ARG A 115 -2.82 -10.37 -6.52
N LYS A 116 -1.71 -9.84 -7.01
CA LYS A 116 -0.77 -10.55 -7.90
C LYS A 116 0.34 -11.27 -7.16
N TYR A 117 0.79 -10.68 -6.04
CA TYR A 117 2.01 -11.06 -5.35
C TYR A 117 1.77 -11.44 -3.88
N GLY A 118 0.55 -11.24 -3.35
CA GLY A 118 0.15 -11.59 -1.99
C GLY A 118 0.17 -10.42 -1.03
N ASP A 119 -0.37 -10.65 0.17
CA ASP A 119 -0.23 -9.76 1.30
C ASP A 119 1.24 -9.73 1.75
N GLY A 120 1.76 -8.53 2.03
CA GLY A 120 3.18 -8.29 2.35
C GLY A 120 4.08 -7.97 1.15
N PHE A 121 3.53 -7.92 -0.07
CA PHE A 121 4.26 -7.38 -1.22
C PHE A 121 4.05 -5.87 -1.34
N ASP A 122 5.10 -5.10 -1.07
CA ASP A 122 5.08 -3.64 -1.07
C ASP A 122 6.07 -3.05 -2.08
N VAL A 123 5.61 -2.84 -3.32
CA VAL A 123 6.43 -2.17 -4.37
C VAL A 123 6.73 -0.70 -4.04
N ASP A 124 5.89 -0.07 -3.21
CA ASP A 124 6.01 1.31 -2.77
C ASP A 124 5.87 1.41 -1.26
N GLU A 125 6.47 2.46 -0.70
CA GLU A 125 6.17 2.89 0.64
C GLU A 125 5.10 3.98 0.63
N GLN A 126 4.21 3.94 1.61
CA GLN A 126 3.14 4.92 1.79
C GLN A 126 3.28 5.61 3.14
N ARG A 127 3.05 6.93 3.19
CA ARG A 127 2.86 7.67 4.44
C ARG A 127 1.68 8.63 4.39
N TRP A 128 1.06 8.87 5.54
CA TRP A 128 0.05 9.91 5.71
C TRP A 128 0.70 11.20 6.22
N THR A 129 0.45 12.33 5.55
CA THR A 129 1.03 13.63 5.90
C THR A 129 0.13 14.52 6.76
N GLY A 130 -1.10 14.08 7.05
CA GLY A 130 -2.14 14.92 7.65
C GLY A 130 -3.14 15.46 6.62
N GLU A 131 -2.72 15.59 5.36
CA GLU A 131 -3.57 16.12 4.28
C GLU A 131 -3.85 15.07 3.20
N GLN A 132 -2.80 14.35 2.81
CA GLN A 132 -2.90 13.31 1.79
C GLN A 132 -1.84 12.22 1.98
N ASN A 133 -2.02 11.14 1.24
CA ASN A 133 -1.01 10.10 1.13
C ASN A 133 0.14 10.57 0.24
N GLU A 134 1.35 10.23 0.65
CA GLU A 134 2.54 10.29 -0.19
C GLU A 134 3.08 8.88 -0.43
N TYR A 135 3.72 8.72 -1.57
CA TYR A 135 4.26 7.46 -2.06
C TYR A 135 5.69 7.68 -2.52
N ARG A 136 6.55 6.70 -2.27
CA ARG A 136 7.87 6.59 -2.93
C ARG A 136 8.09 5.14 -3.33
N LEU A 137 8.96 4.91 -4.31
CA LEU A 137 9.37 3.55 -4.61
C LEU A 137 10.02 2.91 -3.38
N ASN A 138 9.73 1.63 -3.12
CA ASN A 138 10.46 0.88 -2.12
C ASN A 138 11.93 0.77 -2.58
N PRO A 139 12.90 1.31 -1.82
CA PRO A 139 14.29 1.34 -2.23
C PRO A 139 14.90 -0.06 -2.44
N ALA A 140 14.34 -1.09 -1.79
CA ALA A 140 14.77 -2.47 -1.99
C ALA A 140 14.59 -2.97 -3.43
N TYR A 141 13.75 -2.30 -4.22
CA TYR A 141 13.43 -2.70 -5.60
C TYR A 141 13.92 -1.69 -6.65
N ALA A 142 14.58 -0.60 -6.26
CA ALA A 142 14.95 0.46 -7.18
C ALA A 142 15.92 -0.01 -8.27
N ASP A 143 16.99 -0.72 -7.88
CA ASP A 143 18.00 -1.23 -8.81
C ASP A 143 17.44 -2.30 -9.75
N ASP A 144 16.68 -3.26 -9.20
CA ASP A 144 15.99 -4.30 -9.96
C ASP A 144 15.07 -3.69 -11.02
N LEU A 145 14.25 -2.71 -10.62
CA LEU A 145 13.30 -2.07 -11.52
C LEU A 145 13.97 -1.22 -12.59
N ALA A 146 15.02 -0.48 -12.24
CA ALA A 146 15.81 0.27 -13.22
C ALA A 146 16.39 -0.68 -14.28
N SER A 147 17.00 -1.78 -13.83
CA SER A 147 17.56 -2.79 -14.73
C SER A 147 16.50 -3.49 -15.59
N MET A 148 15.33 -3.83 -15.02
CA MET A 148 14.28 -4.57 -15.74
C MET A 148 13.49 -3.68 -16.72
N LEU A 149 13.45 -2.36 -16.50
CA LEU A 149 12.70 -1.41 -17.32
C LEU A 149 13.54 -0.70 -18.39
N ASP A 150 14.80 -1.10 -18.53
CA ASP A 150 15.81 -0.52 -19.43
C ASP A 150 15.98 0.99 -19.22
N LEU A 151 16.08 1.44 -17.96
CA LEU A 151 16.23 2.85 -17.57
C LEU A 151 17.66 3.18 -17.12
#